data_AF-A0A0A9CTN8-F1
#
_entry.id   AF-A0A0A9CTN8-F1
#
_cell.length_a   1.000
_cell.length_b   1.000
_cell.length_c   1.000
_cell.angle_alpha   90.00
_cell.angle_beta   90.00
_cell.angle_gamma   90.00
#
_symmetry.space_group_name_H-M   'P 1'
#
loop_
_entity.id
_entity.type
_entity.pdbx_description
1 polymer ?
#
loop_
_entity_poly.entity_id
_entity_poly.type
_entity_poly.pdbx_seq_one_letter_code
_entity_poly.pdbx_strand_id
1 'polypeptide(L)'
;MEDGGARAAVVRRLMAAKEESGKSFSDVAAETGLTNVYVAQLLQRQAQLKPDTAPALKAALPALTDELVDLMMQPPFRSYHPDIVHEPAIYRLNEAVMHFGESIKEIINEEFGDGIMSAIDFYCSVDKVQGADGKDRVVVTFDGKYLPYTEQVCVFIQCFTSSLASFILVNLVLVCIVHIWKQVPFIWNILEYNGIIACLTYYKYQPELIRFIPS
;
A
#
# COMPACT_ATOMS: atom_id res chain seq x y z
N MET A 1 3.37 12.13 22.65
CA MET A 1 2.77 10.77 22.76
C MET A 1 1.50 10.96 23.57
N GLU A 2 0.34 10.63 23.00
CA GLU A 2 -0.93 10.70 23.72
C GLU A 2 -0.82 9.72 24.91
N ASP A 3 -0.90 10.23 26.13
CA ASP A 3 -0.93 9.38 27.33
C ASP A 3 -2.18 8.48 27.24
N GLY A 4 -2.02 7.17 27.42
CA GLY A 4 -3.11 6.20 27.30
C GLY A 4 -4.30 6.54 28.19
N GLY A 5 -4.05 7.20 29.34
CA GLY A 5 -5.09 7.72 30.23
C GLY A 5 -5.94 8.83 29.61
N ALA A 6 -5.32 9.75 28.86
CA ALA A 6 -6.02 10.86 28.20
C ALA A 6 -6.93 10.36 27.08
N ARG A 7 -6.44 9.44 26.23
CA ARG A 7 -7.26 8.81 25.19
C ARG A 7 -8.46 8.08 25.79
N ALA A 8 -8.23 7.29 26.85
CA ALA A 8 -9.31 6.56 27.52
C ALA A 8 -10.38 7.49 28.09
N ALA A 9 -10.00 8.66 28.61
CA ALA A 9 -10.95 9.66 29.09
C ALA A 9 -11.82 10.23 27.95
N VAL A 10 -11.23 10.54 26.79
CA VAL A 10 -11.97 10.99 25.61
C VAL A 10 -12.94 9.90 25.13
N VAL A 11 -12.48 8.65 25.01
CA VAL A 11 -13.32 7.51 24.61
C VAL A 11 -14.50 7.33 25.55
N ARG A 12 -14.31 7.46 26.88
CA ARG A 12 -15.42 7.40 27.84
C ARG A 12 -16.48 8.47 27.59
N ARG A 13 -16.07 9.71 27.32
CA ARG A 13 -16.98 10.82 27.00
C ARG A 13 -17.75 10.56 25.69
N LEU A 14 -17.07 10.05 24.67
CA LEU A 14 -17.68 9.69 23.38
C LEU A 14 -18.70 8.56 23.54
N MET A 15 -18.37 7.53 24.31
CA MET A 15 -19.28 6.41 24.58
C MET A 15 -20.48 6.85 25.42
N ALA A 16 -20.29 7.75 26.39
CA ALA A 16 -21.37 8.32 27.19
C ALA A 16 -22.38 9.10 26.32
N ALA A 17 -21.89 9.88 25.34
CA ALA A 17 -22.77 10.59 24.40
C ALA A 17 -23.64 9.62 23.56
N LYS A 18 -23.08 8.47 23.16
CA LYS A 18 -23.87 7.41 22.52
C LYS A 18 -24.87 6.78 23.48
N GLU A 19 -24.45 6.46 24.70
CA GLU A 19 -25.33 5.86 25.71
C GLU A 19 -26.52 6.76 26.04
N GLU A 20 -26.29 8.06 26.20
CA GLU A 20 -27.34 9.07 26.43
C GLU A 20 -28.38 9.13 25.31
N SER A 21 -27.97 8.89 24.06
CA SER A 21 -28.90 8.84 22.92
C SER A 21 -29.83 7.62 22.93
N GLY A 22 -29.50 6.56 23.70
CA GLY A 22 -30.21 5.28 23.69
C GLY A 22 -30.07 4.46 22.40
N LYS A 23 -29.27 4.93 21.43
CA LYS A 23 -29.11 4.30 20.11
C LYS A 23 -28.06 3.19 20.11
N SER A 24 -28.28 2.15 19.31
CA SER A 24 -27.25 1.16 18.98
C SER A 24 -26.24 1.73 17.98
N PHE A 25 -25.12 1.04 17.77
CA PHE A 25 -24.17 1.42 16.71
C PHE A 25 -24.80 1.31 15.31
N SER A 26 -25.71 0.35 15.11
CA SER A 26 -26.42 0.17 13.85
C SER A 26 -27.43 1.29 13.58
N ASP A 27 -28.08 1.83 14.62
CA ASP A 27 -28.98 2.98 14.45
C ASP A 27 -28.21 4.23 14.02
N VAL A 28 -27.09 4.52 14.69
CA VAL A 28 -26.22 5.66 14.33
C VAL A 28 -25.63 5.46 12.93
N ALA A 29 -25.25 4.23 12.57
CA ALA A 29 -24.78 3.89 11.23
C ALA A 29 -25.84 4.19 10.16
N ALA A 30 -27.10 3.79 10.39
CA ALA A 30 -28.20 4.06 9.48
C ALA A 30 -28.45 5.58 9.29
N GLU A 31 -28.35 6.37 10.35
CA GLU A 31 -28.54 7.83 10.29
C GLU A 31 -27.37 8.57 9.63
N THR A 32 -26.16 8.00 9.68
CA THR A 32 -24.93 8.64 9.17
C THR A 32 -24.50 8.14 7.79
N GLY A 33 -25.02 7.00 7.33
CA GLY A 33 -24.56 6.33 6.12
C GLY A 33 -23.19 5.65 6.27
N LEU A 34 -22.70 5.49 7.50
CA LEU A 34 -21.45 4.79 7.83
C LEU A 34 -21.73 3.33 8.19
N THR A 35 -20.71 2.47 8.20
CA THR A 35 -20.88 1.12 8.77
C THR A 35 -20.90 1.17 10.29
N ASN A 36 -21.58 0.21 10.94
CA ASN A 36 -21.68 0.16 12.39
C ASN A 36 -20.32 0.00 13.09
N VAL A 37 -19.39 -0.76 12.50
CA VAL A 37 -18.02 -0.87 13.01
C VAL A 37 -17.26 0.43 12.83
N TYR A 38 -17.44 1.15 11.72
CA TYR A 38 -16.79 2.45 11.54
C TYR A 38 -17.28 3.48 12.56
N VAL A 39 -18.60 3.53 12.84
CA VAL A 39 -19.15 4.35 13.93
C VAL A 39 -18.51 3.97 15.27
N ALA A 40 -18.41 2.67 15.57
CA ALA A 40 -17.74 2.22 16.80
C ALA A 40 -16.27 2.65 16.84
N GLN A 41 -15.53 2.53 15.73
CA GLN A 41 -14.14 2.98 15.63
C GLN A 41 -13.98 4.49 15.83
N LEU A 42 -14.93 5.30 15.34
CA LEU A 42 -14.94 6.75 15.57
C LEU A 42 -15.02 7.05 17.07
N LEU A 43 -15.96 6.42 17.79
CA LEU A 43 -16.11 6.62 19.25
C LEU A 43 -14.95 6.03 20.05
N GLN A 44 -14.29 4.98 19.55
CA GLN A 44 -13.10 4.36 20.15
C GLN A 44 -11.78 5.10 19.85
N ARG A 45 -11.83 6.21 19.09
CA ARG A 45 -10.65 6.93 18.60
C ARG A 45 -9.70 6.02 17.80
N GLN A 46 -10.26 5.18 16.93
CA GLN A 46 -9.53 4.32 15.98
C GLN A 46 -9.69 4.76 14.52
N ALA A 47 -10.73 5.55 14.24
CA ALA A 47 -10.98 6.15 12.94
C ALA A 47 -11.05 7.68 13.07
N GLN A 48 -10.79 8.36 11.95
CA GLN A 48 -10.91 9.81 11.84
C GLN A 48 -12.28 10.14 11.26
N LEU A 49 -13.04 11.02 11.93
CA LEU A 49 -14.28 11.56 11.39
C LEU A 49 -13.97 12.50 10.20
N LYS A 50 -14.69 12.34 9.10
CA LYS A 50 -14.54 13.20 7.92
C LYS A 50 -15.51 14.38 8.00
N PRO A 51 -15.16 15.56 7.44
CA PRO A 51 -16.01 16.74 7.49
C PRO A 51 -17.41 16.50 6.94
N ASP A 52 -17.54 15.74 5.86
CA ASP A 52 -18.81 15.50 5.18
C ASP A 52 -19.82 14.72 6.04
N THR A 53 -19.34 13.84 6.92
CA THR A 53 -20.20 12.99 7.78
C THR A 53 -20.35 13.54 9.20
N ALA A 54 -19.59 14.59 9.56
CA ALA A 54 -19.64 15.19 10.89
C ALA A 54 -21.02 15.80 11.24
N PRO A 55 -21.74 16.50 10.34
CA PRO A 55 -23.08 17.01 10.64
C PRO A 55 -24.08 15.91 10.94
N ALA A 56 -24.06 14.82 10.17
CA ALA A 56 -24.96 13.69 10.38
C ALA A 56 -24.67 12.99 11.73
N LEU A 57 -23.40 12.83 12.09
CA LEU A 57 -23.02 12.24 13.38
C LEU A 57 -23.47 13.11 14.56
N LYS A 58 -23.32 14.43 14.48
CA LYS A 58 -23.82 15.36 15.52
C LYS A 58 -25.34 15.30 15.65
N ALA A 59 -26.06 15.21 14.53
CA ALA A 59 -27.51 15.05 14.55
C ALA A 59 -27.92 13.71 15.19
N ALA A 60 -27.18 12.64 14.89
CA ALA A 60 -27.44 11.32 15.45
C ALA A 60 -27.12 11.24 16.95
N LEU A 61 -26.09 11.96 17.41
CA LEU A 61 -25.61 11.99 18.80
C LEU A 61 -25.52 13.44 19.32
N PRO A 62 -26.66 14.04 19.75
CA PRO A 62 -26.72 15.45 20.14
C PRO A 62 -25.86 15.83 21.36
N ALA A 63 -25.49 14.85 22.19
CA ALA A 63 -24.61 15.04 23.34
C ALA A 63 -23.11 15.20 22.97
N LEU A 64 -22.75 15.01 21.69
CA LEU A 64 -21.38 15.28 21.23
C LEU A 64 -21.10 16.78 21.25
N THR A 65 -20.16 17.20 22.10
CA THR A 65 -19.68 18.58 22.13
C THR A 65 -18.79 18.89 20.92
N ASP A 66 -18.69 20.17 20.54
CA ASP A 66 -17.80 20.60 19.45
C ASP A 66 -16.34 20.19 19.68
N GLU A 67 -15.86 20.30 20.93
CA GLU A 67 -14.54 19.81 21.34
C GLU A 67 -14.32 18.33 21.00
N LEU A 68 -15.32 17.47 21.28
CA LEU A 68 -15.21 16.04 21.00
C LEU A 68 -15.20 15.76 19.51
N VAL A 69 -16.01 16.49 18.73
CA VAL A 69 -16.02 16.36 17.27
C VAL A 69 -14.70 16.82 16.67
N ASP A 70 -14.15 17.94 17.15
CA ASP A 70 -12.84 18.45 16.71
C ASP A 70 -11.74 17.43 16.99
N LEU A 71 -11.76 16.79 18.17
CA LEU A 71 -10.86 15.67 18.47
C LEU A 71 -11.07 14.53 17.48
N MET A 72 -12.32 14.08 17.25
CA MET A 72 -12.66 13.00 16.31
C MET A 72 -12.18 13.26 14.87
N MET A 73 -12.14 14.53 14.44
CA MET A 73 -11.64 14.93 13.11
C MET A 73 -10.11 14.94 13.02
N GLN A 74 -9.37 14.86 14.12
CA GLN A 74 -7.91 14.70 14.09
C GLN A 74 -7.52 13.24 13.83
N PRO A 75 -6.45 12.97 13.04
CA PRO A 75 -5.94 11.62 12.84
C PRO A 75 -5.61 10.95 14.19
N PRO A 76 -6.21 9.80 14.51
CA PRO A 76 -5.96 9.13 15.78
C PRO A 76 -4.62 8.38 15.77
N PHE A 77 -3.99 8.28 16.93
CA PHE A 77 -2.98 7.26 17.17
C PHE A 77 -3.68 5.91 17.40
N ARG A 78 -3.75 5.10 16.34
CA ARG A 78 -4.43 3.80 16.36
C ARG A 78 -3.67 2.82 17.25
N SER A 79 -4.38 2.24 18.21
CA SER A 79 -3.83 1.28 19.17
C SER A 79 -4.93 0.52 19.89
N TYR A 80 -4.66 -0.72 20.28
CA TYR A 80 -5.61 -1.58 20.99
C TYR A 80 -5.08 -1.93 22.39
N HIS A 81 -5.96 -2.40 23.27
CA HIS A 81 -5.55 -2.90 24.58
C HIS A 81 -4.70 -4.17 24.39
N PRO A 82 -3.50 -4.31 24.98
CA PRO A 82 -2.63 -5.48 24.76
C PRO A 82 -3.34 -6.81 25.03
N ASP A 83 -4.16 -6.86 26.08
CA ASP A 83 -4.87 -8.08 26.47
C ASP A 83 -6.17 -8.33 25.67
N ILE A 84 -6.49 -7.53 24.64
CA ILE A 84 -7.73 -7.70 23.87
C ILE A 84 -7.80 -9.08 23.20
N VAL A 85 -6.66 -9.65 22.84
CA VAL A 85 -6.56 -11.00 22.25
C VAL A 85 -6.94 -12.11 23.23
N HIS A 86 -6.97 -11.83 24.53
CA HIS A 86 -7.42 -12.76 25.56
C HIS A 86 -8.92 -12.66 25.84
N GLU A 87 -9.60 -11.62 25.35
CA GLU A 87 -11.05 -11.50 25.47
C GLU A 87 -11.72 -12.58 24.60
N PRO A 88 -12.63 -13.40 25.15
CA PRO A 88 -13.18 -14.55 24.43
C PRO A 88 -13.82 -14.24 23.06
N ALA A 89 -14.56 -13.14 22.90
CA ALA A 89 -15.18 -12.81 21.62
C ALA A 89 -14.13 -12.45 20.55
N ILE A 90 -13.09 -11.70 20.93
CA ILE A 90 -11.97 -11.35 20.04
C ILE A 90 -11.05 -12.56 19.78
N TYR A 91 -10.81 -13.38 20.80
CA TYR A 91 -10.02 -14.61 20.68
C TYR A 91 -10.62 -15.55 19.63
N ARG A 92 -11.95 -15.75 19.63
CA ARG A 92 -12.61 -16.60 18.63
C ARG A 92 -12.52 -16.04 17.21
N LEU A 93 -12.56 -14.72 17.05
CA LEU A 93 -12.34 -14.11 15.75
C LEU A 93 -10.89 -14.33 15.27
N ASN A 94 -9.91 -14.20 16.16
CA ASN A 94 -8.51 -14.49 15.86
C ASN A 94 -8.31 -15.97 15.49
N GLU A 95 -8.87 -16.89 16.28
CA GLU A 95 -8.82 -18.33 16.03
C GLU A 95 -9.43 -18.70 14.67
N ALA A 96 -10.57 -18.10 14.30
CA ALA A 96 -11.17 -18.28 12.99
C ALA A 96 -10.23 -17.84 11.85
N VAL A 97 -9.63 -16.64 11.97
CA VAL A 97 -8.65 -16.16 10.98
C VAL A 97 -7.45 -17.09 10.87
N MET A 98 -6.95 -17.60 11.99
CA MET A 98 -5.81 -18.52 11.99
C MET A 98 -6.14 -19.89 11.40
N HIS A 99 -7.34 -20.44 11.64
CA HIS A 99 -7.76 -21.72 11.08
C HIS A 99 -8.11 -21.65 9.60
N PHE A 100 -8.79 -20.58 9.16
CA PHE A 100 -9.23 -20.43 7.76
C PHE A 100 -8.21 -19.70 6.88
N GLY A 101 -7.12 -19.16 7.47
CA GLY A 101 -6.20 -18.25 6.79
C GLY A 101 -5.55 -18.82 5.54
N GLU A 102 -5.11 -20.08 5.58
CA GLU A 102 -4.50 -20.75 4.41
C GLU A 102 -5.52 -20.91 3.27
N SER A 103 -6.72 -21.40 3.57
CA SER A 103 -7.78 -21.56 2.57
C SER A 103 -8.25 -20.23 1.99
N ILE A 104 -8.41 -19.18 2.82
CA ILE A 104 -8.76 -17.83 2.35
C ILE A 104 -7.67 -17.30 1.42
N LYS A 105 -6.39 -17.48 1.78
CA LYS A 105 -5.26 -17.07 0.94
C LYS A 105 -5.26 -17.79 -0.40
N GLU A 106 -5.51 -19.10 -0.42
CA GLU A 106 -5.58 -19.88 -1.65
C GLU A 106 -6.71 -19.38 -2.56
N ILE A 107 -7.91 -19.17 -2.03
CA ILE A 107 -9.06 -18.64 -2.79
C ILE A 107 -8.75 -17.25 -3.36
N ILE A 108 -8.17 -16.35 -2.57
CA ILE A 108 -7.76 -15.03 -3.06
C ILE A 108 -6.77 -15.16 -4.22
N ASN A 109 -5.80 -16.07 -4.11
CA ASN A 109 -4.81 -16.27 -5.16
C ASN A 109 -5.44 -16.88 -6.43
N GLU A 110 -6.40 -17.80 -6.30
CA GLU A 110 -7.12 -18.38 -7.43
C GLU A 110 -7.97 -17.33 -8.17
N GLU A 111 -8.68 -16.49 -7.42
CA GLU A 111 -9.63 -15.53 -8.01
C GLU A 111 -8.98 -14.22 -8.46
N PHE A 112 -7.94 -13.75 -7.77
CA PHE A 112 -7.35 -12.42 -7.99
C PHE A 112 -5.85 -12.45 -8.39
N GLY A 113 -5.13 -13.52 -8.05
CA GLY A 113 -3.68 -13.64 -8.24
C GLY A 113 -2.85 -13.21 -7.03
N ASP A 114 -1.54 -13.06 -7.20
CA ASP A 114 -0.61 -12.76 -6.11
C ASP A 114 -0.77 -11.33 -5.55
N GLY A 115 -1.40 -11.22 -4.38
CA GLY A 115 -1.70 -9.96 -3.73
C GLY A 115 -2.29 -10.11 -2.34
N ILE A 116 -2.87 -9.02 -1.82
CA ILE A 116 -3.50 -8.97 -0.49
C ILE A 116 -4.82 -8.20 -0.52
N MET A 117 -5.70 -8.52 0.44
CA MET A 117 -6.84 -7.67 0.81
C MET A 117 -6.35 -6.54 1.72
N SER A 118 -6.58 -5.28 1.33
CA SER A 118 -6.20 -4.11 2.14
C SER A 118 -6.97 -4.05 3.45
N ALA A 119 -6.30 -3.60 4.52
CA ALA A 119 -6.93 -3.22 5.80
C ALA A 119 -7.04 -1.69 5.98
N ILE A 120 -6.82 -0.91 4.91
CA ILE A 120 -6.90 0.56 4.91
C ILE A 120 -8.05 1.04 4.04
N ASP A 121 -8.08 0.62 2.78
CA ASP A 121 -9.25 0.75 1.90
C ASP A 121 -10.15 -0.45 2.18
N PHE A 122 -10.87 -0.36 3.30
CA PHE A 122 -11.49 -1.48 3.98
C PHE A 122 -12.77 -1.05 4.70
N TYR A 123 -13.84 -1.81 4.47
CA TYR A 123 -15.12 -1.68 5.15
C TYR A 123 -15.36 -2.91 6.02
N CYS A 124 -15.95 -2.67 7.19
CA CYS A 124 -16.29 -3.71 8.14
C CYS A 124 -17.70 -3.48 8.68
N SER A 125 -18.51 -4.53 8.72
CA SER A 125 -19.82 -4.53 9.38
C SER A 125 -19.99 -5.78 10.26
N VAL A 126 -20.83 -5.64 11.28
CA VAL A 126 -21.27 -6.77 12.11
C VAL A 126 -22.78 -6.82 12.13
N ASP A 127 -23.36 -7.92 11.67
CA ASP A 127 -24.79 -8.07 11.48
C ASP A 127 -25.32 -9.29 12.24
N LYS A 128 -26.53 -9.16 12.78
CA LYS A 128 -27.25 -10.25 13.44
C LYS A 128 -28.21 -10.88 12.43
N VAL A 129 -28.06 -12.19 12.17
CA VAL A 129 -28.94 -12.94 11.26
C VAL A 129 -29.48 -14.19 11.94
N GLN A 130 -30.58 -14.74 11.42
CA GLN A 130 -31.10 -16.04 11.85
C GLN A 130 -30.48 -17.16 11.01
N GLY A 131 -29.90 -18.16 11.67
CA GLY A 131 -29.43 -19.38 11.03
C GLY A 131 -30.60 -20.25 10.56
N ALA A 132 -30.29 -21.24 9.70
CA ALA A 132 -31.28 -22.22 9.26
C ALA A 132 -31.88 -23.05 10.41
N ASP A 133 -31.16 -23.13 11.54
CA ASP A 133 -31.61 -23.75 12.79
C ASP A 133 -32.43 -22.80 13.69
N GLY A 134 -32.72 -21.58 13.21
CA GLY A 134 -33.47 -20.57 13.95
C GLY A 134 -32.70 -19.91 15.09
N LYS A 135 -31.37 -20.11 15.15
CA LYS A 135 -30.52 -19.48 16.17
C LYS A 135 -29.89 -18.21 15.63
N ASP A 136 -29.64 -17.27 16.55
CA ASP A 136 -28.88 -16.07 16.28
C ASP A 136 -27.47 -16.41 15.79
N ARG A 137 -27.07 -15.78 14.69
CA ARG A 137 -25.70 -15.83 14.15
C ARG A 137 -25.16 -14.41 14.02
N VAL A 138 -23.86 -14.28 14.26
CA VAL A 138 -23.10 -13.05 14.02
C VAL A 138 -22.41 -13.20 12.67
N VAL A 139 -22.71 -12.29 11.75
CA VAL A 139 -22.02 -12.17 10.46
C VAL A 139 -21.05 -11.02 10.57
N VAL A 140 -19.79 -11.28 10.27
CA VAL A 140 -18.76 -10.25 10.15
C VAL A 140 -18.39 -10.16 8.68
N THR A 141 -18.56 -8.99 8.09
CA THR A 141 -18.23 -8.75 6.68
C THR A 141 -16.96 -7.94 6.61
N PHE A 142 -15.95 -8.46 5.91
CA PHE A 142 -14.70 -7.79 5.60
C PHE A 142 -14.65 -7.53 4.10
N ASP A 143 -14.73 -6.27 3.70
CA ASP A 143 -14.70 -5.84 2.30
C ASP A 143 -13.48 -4.93 2.12
N GLY A 144 -12.41 -5.50 1.56
CA GLY A 144 -11.15 -4.81 1.37
C GLY A 144 -10.73 -4.79 -0.09
N LYS A 145 -10.15 -3.65 -0.50
CA LYS A 145 -9.58 -3.51 -1.83
C LYS A 145 -8.44 -4.51 -2.06
N TYR A 146 -8.47 -5.22 -3.18
CA TYR A 146 -7.37 -6.06 -3.62
C TYR A 146 -6.17 -5.22 -4.09
N LEU A 147 -4.97 -5.62 -3.65
CA LEU A 147 -3.70 -4.99 -3.98
C LEU A 147 -2.72 -6.04 -4.52
N PRO A 148 -2.43 -6.06 -5.84
CA PRO A 148 -1.46 -6.99 -6.41
C PRO A 148 -0.03 -6.62 -6.03
N TYR A 149 0.84 -7.62 -5.86
CA TYR A 149 2.27 -7.36 -5.73
C TYR A 149 2.85 -6.89 -7.06
N THR A 150 3.68 -5.85 -7.01
CA THR A 150 4.35 -5.32 -8.20
C THR A 150 5.73 -5.96 -8.34
N GLU A 151 6.02 -6.50 -9.52
CA GLU A 151 7.37 -6.92 -9.88
C GLU A 151 8.32 -5.72 -9.82
N GLN A 152 9.40 -5.85 -9.04
CA GLN A 152 10.39 -4.79 -8.84
C GLN A 152 11.40 -4.79 -9.99
N VAL A 153 10.99 -4.28 -11.15
CA VAL A 153 11.86 -4.21 -12.33
C VAL A 153 12.87 -3.07 -12.17
N CYS A 154 14.16 -3.39 -12.27
CA CYS A 154 15.23 -2.40 -12.27
C CYS A 154 15.35 -1.71 -13.63
N VAL A 155 14.84 -0.47 -13.72
CA VAL A 155 14.88 0.33 -14.96
C VAL A 155 16.31 0.75 -15.36
N PHE A 156 17.28 0.72 -14.44
CA PHE A 156 18.66 1.11 -14.74
C PHE A 156 19.38 0.15 -15.70
N ILE A 157 19.02 -1.13 -15.75
CA ILE A 157 19.71 -2.12 -16.60
C ILE A 157 19.24 -2.02 -18.07
N GLN A 158 18.00 -1.61 -18.33
CA GLN A 158 17.48 -1.44 -19.69
C GLN A 158 18.15 -0.30 -20.47
N CYS A 159 18.69 0.71 -19.77
CA CYS A 159 19.41 1.80 -20.42
C CYS A 159 20.82 1.39 -20.89
N PHE A 160 21.44 0.38 -20.25
CA PHE A 160 22.75 -0.11 -20.65
C PHE A 160 22.70 -0.99 -21.89
N THR A 161 21.66 -1.83 -22.05
CA THR A 161 21.55 -2.72 -23.21
C THR A 161 21.24 -1.98 -24.50
N SER A 162 20.46 -0.89 -24.43
CA SER A 162 20.18 0.00 -25.57
C SER A 162 21.39 0.85 -25.98
N SER A 163 22.19 1.29 -25.00
CA SER A 163 23.45 2.00 -25.25
C SER A 163 24.54 1.10 -25.82
N LEU A 164 24.68 -0.14 -25.32
CA LEU A 164 25.70 -1.09 -25.77
C LEU A 164 25.49 -1.52 -27.23
N ALA A 165 24.24 -1.75 -27.64
CA ALA A 165 23.91 -2.09 -29.04
C ALA A 165 24.30 -0.95 -30.00
N SER A 166 24.07 0.30 -29.61
CA SER A 166 24.49 1.48 -30.37
C SER A 166 26.01 1.61 -30.41
N PHE A 167 26.70 1.34 -29.30
CA PHE A 167 28.16 1.37 -29.20
C PHE A 167 28.83 0.29 -30.07
N ILE A 168 28.28 -0.92 -30.12
CA ILE A 168 28.79 -2.03 -30.94
C ILE A 168 28.60 -1.71 -32.43
N LEU A 169 27.45 -1.16 -32.83
CA LEU A 169 27.19 -0.80 -34.23
C LEU A 169 28.16 0.28 -34.72
N VAL A 170 28.40 1.32 -33.91
CA VAL A 170 29.36 2.39 -34.24
C VAL A 170 30.79 1.84 -34.36
N ASN A 171 31.21 0.95 -33.46
CA ASN A 171 32.54 0.35 -33.53
C ASN A 171 32.70 -0.58 -34.74
N LEU A 172 31.68 -1.37 -35.09
CA LEU A 172 31.72 -2.22 -36.29
C LEU A 172 31.86 -1.39 -37.58
N VAL A 173 31.09 -0.31 -37.69
CA VAL A 173 31.16 0.62 -38.83
C VAL A 173 32.55 1.26 -38.90
N LEU A 174 33.12 1.68 -37.77
CA LEU A 174 34.45 2.28 -37.73
C LEU A 174 35.55 1.28 -38.15
N VAL A 175 35.46 0.02 -37.71
CA VAL A 175 36.40 -1.04 -38.11
C VAL A 175 36.29 -1.32 -39.61
N CYS A 176 35.08 -1.39 -40.17
CA CYS A 176 34.88 -1.54 -41.62
C CYS A 176 35.47 -0.36 -42.40
N ILE A 177 35.27 0.88 -41.95
CA ILE A 177 35.83 2.08 -42.57
C ILE A 177 37.36 2.03 -42.52
N VAL A 178 37.97 1.74 -41.37
CA VAL A 178 39.44 1.62 -41.25
C VAL A 178 39.99 0.50 -42.16
N HIS A 179 39.27 -0.62 -42.29
CA HIS A 179 39.69 -1.71 -43.17
C HIS A 179 39.63 -1.33 -44.66
N ILE A 180 38.59 -0.59 -45.06
CA ILE A 180 38.45 -0.04 -46.42
C ILE A 180 39.57 0.98 -46.71
N TRP A 181 39.89 1.83 -45.74
CA TRP A 181 40.88 2.90 -45.91
C TRP A 181 42.32 2.37 -45.98
N LYS A 182 42.61 1.21 -45.37
CA LYS A 182 43.91 0.52 -45.53
C LYS A 182 44.14 -0.06 -46.93
N GLN A 183 43.10 -0.22 -47.75
CA GLN A 183 43.22 -0.72 -49.13
C GLN A 183 43.36 0.41 -50.17
N VAL A 184 43.25 1.68 -49.76
CA VAL A 184 43.35 2.83 -50.67
C VAL A 184 44.53 3.73 -50.24
N PRO A 185 45.73 3.57 -50.83
CA PRO A 185 46.95 4.27 -50.39
C PRO A 185 46.90 5.80 -50.53
N PHE A 186 45.92 6.35 -51.25
CA PHE A 186 45.80 7.78 -51.52
C PHE A 186 45.24 8.60 -50.34
N ILE A 187 44.50 7.98 -49.41
CA ILE A 187 43.76 8.69 -48.36
C ILE A 187 44.55 8.79 -47.04
N TRP A 188 45.54 7.92 -46.83
CA TRP A 188 46.33 7.88 -45.59
C TRP A 188 47.10 9.19 -45.32
N ASN A 189 47.59 9.85 -46.37
CA ASN A 189 48.35 11.10 -46.27
C ASN A 189 47.52 12.34 -45.88
N ILE A 190 46.18 12.29 -45.95
CA ILE A 190 45.32 13.44 -45.62
C ILE A 190 44.92 13.45 -44.13
N LEU A 191 44.90 12.29 -43.46
CA LEU A 191 44.48 12.18 -42.06
C LEU A 191 45.57 12.51 -41.04
N GLU A 192 46.85 12.40 -41.39
CA GLU A 192 47.95 12.88 -40.53
C GLU A 192 47.90 14.40 -40.33
N TYR A 193 47.27 15.15 -41.24
CA TYR A 193 47.26 16.61 -41.22
C TYR A 193 46.19 17.24 -40.31
N ASN A 194 45.20 16.47 -39.83
CA ASN A 194 44.05 17.04 -39.09
C ASN A 194 43.79 16.44 -37.69
N GLY A 195 44.76 15.72 -37.09
CA GLY A 195 44.75 15.47 -35.63
C GLY A 195 43.64 14.54 -35.10
N ILE A 196 43.03 13.68 -35.93
CA ILE A 196 41.93 12.79 -35.53
C ILE A 196 42.41 11.50 -34.80
N ILE A 197 43.70 11.38 -34.48
CA ILE A 197 44.27 10.25 -33.71
C ILE A 197 44.40 10.59 -32.21
N ALA A 198 43.39 11.22 -31.63
CA ALA A 198 43.29 11.38 -30.17
C ALA A 198 42.26 10.41 -29.55
N CYS A 199 41.20 10.03 -30.30
CA CYS A 199 40.13 9.18 -29.77
C CYS A 199 40.49 7.69 -29.69
N LEU A 200 41.34 7.16 -30.58
CA LEU A 200 41.65 5.72 -30.61
C LEU A 200 42.69 5.30 -29.56
N THR A 201 43.49 6.23 -29.06
CA THR A 201 44.52 5.94 -28.03
C THR A 201 43.92 5.89 -26.63
N TYR A 202 42.78 6.55 -26.39
CA TYR A 202 42.11 6.58 -25.09
C TYR A 202 41.51 5.21 -24.70
N TYR A 203 41.04 4.43 -25.68
CA TYR A 203 40.50 3.08 -25.45
C TYR A 203 41.56 2.00 -25.24
N LYS A 204 42.83 2.26 -25.58
CA LYS A 204 43.92 1.29 -25.41
C LYS A 204 44.42 1.22 -23.95
N TYR A 205 44.04 2.17 -23.10
CA TYR A 205 44.63 2.37 -21.75
C TYR A 205 43.63 2.23 -20.57
N GLN A 206 42.44 1.68 -20.76
CA GLN A 206 41.47 1.40 -19.68
C GLN A 206 41.10 -0.10 -19.64
N PRO A 207 41.95 -0.99 -19.09
CA PRO A 207 41.67 -2.42 -19.00
C PRO A 207 40.62 -2.78 -17.92
N GLU A 208 40.13 -1.81 -17.15
CA GLU A 208 39.20 -2.04 -16.02
C GLU A 208 37.71 -2.08 -16.44
N LEU A 209 37.36 -1.68 -17.68
CA LEU A 209 35.96 -1.65 -18.14
C LEU A 209 35.45 -2.96 -18.78
N ILE A 210 36.28 -4.01 -18.87
CA ILE A 210 35.95 -5.30 -19.51
C ILE A 210 35.88 -6.43 -18.46
N ARG A 211 35.31 -6.18 -17.27
CA ARG A 211 35.15 -7.21 -16.21
C ARG A 211 33.72 -7.65 -15.93
N PHE A 212 32.72 -7.17 -16.69
CA PHE A 212 31.32 -7.55 -16.49
C PHE A 212 30.66 -8.12 -17.76
N ILE A 213 31.27 -9.16 -18.32
CA ILE A 213 30.58 -10.07 -19.25
C ILE A 213 30.61 -11.45 -18.58
N PRO A 214 29.49 -11.97 -18.07
CA PRO A 214 29.42 -13.36 -17.65
C PRO A 214 29.55 -14.26 -18.88
N SER A 215 30.32 -15.34 -18.74
CA SER A 215 30.50 -16.41 -19.72
C SER A 215 29.23 -17.16 -20.04
#